data_AF-A0A2T5HBM9-F1
#
_entry.id   AF-A0A2T5HBM9-F1
#
_cell.length_a   1.000
_cell.length_b   1.000
_cell.length_c   1.000
_cell.angle_alpha   90.00
_cell.angle_beta   90.00
_cell.angle_gamma   90.00
#
_symmetry.space_group_name_H-M   'P 1'
#
loop_
_entity.id
_entity.type
_entity.pdbx_description
1 polymer ?
#
loop_
_entity_poly.entity_id
_entity_poly.type
_entity_poly.pdbx_seq_one_letter_code
_entity_poly.pdbx_strand_id
1 'polypeptide(L)'
;MTKKKAASDKTTAELEGADKTGPDVSIMDACIAHAKEVKATQLELIKSKDYDFAPEFRDMTIQLYLFGVMWKFAENLGSAEDARELAFAALAEFFVQERMPQQKVAKRIEFLRKMSKIEEDHNALAVAIGYESEPGDNSLAEVFDHYVDDTQVSGAFWRLYDRGRKIMLYGGLAIAFLVIWFVTLFMPGNTTIAILASGLIAAAIFVIPVFLIGIFIYRTKIKKAKQAS
;
A
#
# COMPACT_ATOMS: atom_id res chain seq x y z
N MET A 1 8.39 -0.47 80.08
CA MET A 1 8.63 0.59 79.06
C MET A 1 10.14 0.81 79.05
N THR A 2 10.93 0.68 77.98
CA THR A 2 10.65 0.80 76.54
C THR A 2 11.74 0.03 75.76
N LYS A 3 11.30 -0.74 74.75
CA LYS A 3 12.05 -1.38 73.64
C LYS A 3 12.84 -0.33 72.84
N LYS A 4 13.82 -0.60 71.98
CA LYS A 4 14.70 -1.73 71.57
C LYS A 4 15.45 -1.11 70.37
N LYS A 5 16.79 -1.10 70.37
CA LYS A 5 17.62 -0.59 69.26
C LYS A 5 18.45 -1.75 68.68
N ALA A 6 18.61 -1.72 67.35
CA ALA A 6 19.53 -2.48 66.50
C ALA A 6 19.15 -3.91 66.06
N ALA A 7 18.95 -4.05 64.75
CA ALA A 7 19.46 -5.10 63.85
C ALA A 7 19.05 -4.66 62.42
N SER A 8 19.96 -4.11 61.60
CA SER A 8 20.96 -4.79 60.76
C SER A 8 20.39 -5.21 59.41
N ASP A 9 20.95 -4.57 58.38
CA ASP A 9 21.10 -4.93 56.97
C ASP A 9 19.98 -5.69 56.24
N LYS A 10 19.39 -4.99 55.26
CA LYS A 10 18.87 -5.59 54.05
C LYS A 10 19.24 -4.75 52.83
N THR A 11 20.33 -5.17 52.21
CA THR A 11 20.58 -5.26 50.76
C THR A 11 19.32 -5.13 49.91
N THR A 12 19.18 -4.07 49.11
CA THR A 12 18.43 -4.12 47.83
C THR A 12 18.83 -2.91 46.96
N ALA A 13 19.85 -3.06 46.13
CA ALA A 13 20.09 -2.16 44.99
C ALA A 13 21.02 -2.81 43.96
N GLU A 14 20.65 -3.97 43.45
CA GLU A 14 21.01 -4.43 42.10
C GLU A 14 20.21 -5.69 41.77
N LEU A 15 19.51 -5.65 40.64
CA LEU A 15 18.95 -6.71 39.79
C LEU A 15 17.93 -5.97 38.91
N GLU A 16 18.40 -5.39 37.81
CA GLU A 16 18.55 -6.06 36.50
C GLU A 16 17.27 -5.93 35.67
N GLY A 17 17.48 -5.65 34.38
CA GLY A 17 16.45 -5.26 33.43
C GLY A 17 15.30 -6.27 33.37
N ALA A 18 14.10 -5.77 33.65
CA ALA A 18 12.89 -6.39 33.15
C ALA A 18 12.88 -6.22 31.63
N ASP A 19 13.42 -7.23 30.98
CA ASP A 19 13.20 -7.60 29.60
C ASP A 19 11.71 -7.41 29.26
N LYS A 20 11.43 -6.54 28.27
CA LYS A 20 10.08 -6.32 27.75
C LYS A 20 9.73 -7.37 26.69
N THR A 21 10.17 -8.62 26.85
CA THR A 21 9.77 -9.76 26.04
C THR A 21 8.48 -10.34 26.63
N GLY A 22 7.38 -9.60 26.46
CA GLY A 22 6.05 -10.13 26.75
C GLY A 22 5.68 -11.27 25.79
N PRO A 23 4.72 -12.13 26.15
CA PRO A 23 4.18 -13.17 25.27
C PRO A 23 3.70 -12.60 23.91
N ASP A 24 3.25 -11.34 23.89
CA ASP A 24 2.80 -10.64 22.68
C ASP A 24 3.93 -10.41 21.66
N VAL A 25 5.17 -10.19 22.11
CA VAL A 25 6.34 -10.03 21.21
C VAL A 25 6.66 -11.37 20.54
N SER A 26 6.57 -12.47 21.29
CA SER A 26 6.79 -13.83 20.77
C SER A 26 5.72 -14.23 19.74
N ILE A 27 4.44 -13.91 20.00
CA ILE A 27 3.34 -14.15 19.07
C ILE A 27 3.50 -13.30 17.80
N MET A 28 3.91 -12.03 17.95
CA MET A 28 4.16 -11.13 16.82
C MET A 28 5.29 -11.62 15.92
N ASP A 29 6.42 -12.05 16.48
CA ASP A 29 7.53 -12.63 15.73
C ASP A 29 7.13 -13.93 15.01
N ALA A 30 6.33 -14.78 15.66
CA ALA A 30 5.77 -15.98 15.05
C ALA A 30 4.83 -15.65 13.86
N CYS A 31 3.96 -14.64 14.00
CA CYS A 31 3.10 -14.15 12.91
C CYS A 31 3.93 -13.65 11.72
N ILE A 32 5.00 -12.90 11.98
CA ILE A 32 5.91 -12.37 10.95
C ILE A 32 6.65 -13.51 10.24
N ALA A 33 7.14 -14.50 10.97
CA ALA A 33 7.80 -15.66 10.38
C ALA A 33 6.85 -16.46 9.48
N HIS A 34 5.63 -16.71 9.96
CA HIS A 34 4.60 -17.40 9.19
C HIS A 34 4.21 -16.63 7.92
N ALA A 35 4.02 -15.31 8.03
CA ALA A 35 3.71 -14.46 6.88
C ALA A 35 4.84 -14.46 5.84
N LYS A 36 6.11 -14.49 6.26
CA LYS A 36 7.27 -14.59 5.33
C LYS A 36 7.26 -15.90 4.55
N GLU A 37 7.00 -17.00 5.24
CA GLU A 37 6.93 -18.33 4.61
C GLU A 37 5.79 -18.39 3.59
N VAL A 38 4.57 -18.00 3.99
CA VAL A 38 3.41 -17.97 3.09
C VAL A 38 3.66 -17.02 1.92
N LYS A 39 4.21 -15.82 2.16
CA LYS A 39 4.57 -14.87 1.10
C LYS A 39 5.53 -15.50 0.08
N ALA A 40 6.58 -16.17 0.54
CA ALA A 40 7.58 -16.77 -0.35
C ALA A 40 6.96 -17.86 -1.24
N THR A 41 6.22 -18.79 -0.63
CA THR A 41 5.56 -19.89 -1.35
C THR A 41 4.52 -19.37 -2.35
N GLN A 42 3.65 -18.46 -1.92
CA GLN A 42 2.61 -17.91 -2.80
C GLN A 42 3.20 -17.09 -3.95
N LEU A 43 4.27 -16.32 -3.70
CA LEU A 43 4.93 -15.54 -4.75
C LEU A 43 5.59 -16.43 -5.82
N GLU A 44 6.12 -17.59 -5.43
CA GLU A 44 6.67 -18.57 -6.36
C GLU A 44 5.58 -19.20 -7.22
N LEU A 45 4.45 -19.57 -6.62
CA LEU A 45 3.29 -20.15 -7.33
C LEU A 45 2.74 -19.20 -8.40
N ILE A 46 2.49 -17.93 -8.03
CA ILE A 46 1.93 -16.94 -8.97
C ILE A 46 2.94 -16.49 -10.03
N LYS A 47 4.24 -16.71 -9.84
CA LYS A 47 5.28 -16.31 -10.82
C LYS A 47 5.08 -17.01 -12.16
N SER A 48 4.57 -18.25 -12.13
CA SER A 48 4.29 -19.04 -13.33
C SER A 48 3.08 -18.54 -14.14
N LYS A 49 2.19 -17.75 -13.52
CA LYS A 49 0.92 -17.30 -14.12
C LYS A 49 0.99 -15.96 -14.86
N ASP A 50 2.11 -15.24 -14.78
CA ASP A 50 2.40 -13.99 -15.52
C ASP A 50 1.26 -12.93 -15.49
N TYR A 51 0.72 -12.67 -14.30
CA TYR A 51 -0.35 -11.68 -14.12
C TYR A 51 0.09 -10.25 -14.49
N ASP A 52 -0.52 -9.65 -15.52
CA ASP A 52 -0.33 -8.24 -15.89
C ASP A 52 -1.28 -7.33 -15.11
N PHE A 53 -0.96 -7.06 -13.84
CA PHE A 53 -1.67 -6.09 -13.00
C PHE A 53 -0.90 -4.79 -12.78
N ALA A 54 -1.62 -3.73 -12.43
CA ALA A 54 -1.02 -2.50 -11.93
C ALA A 54 -0.15 -2.81 -10.69
N PRO A 55 1.11 -2.31 -10.61
CA PRO A 55 2.01 -2.63 -9.50
C PRO A 55 1.41 -2.29 -8.12
N GLU A 56 0.73 -1.14 -8.02
CA GLU A 56 0.09 -0.71 -6.78
C GLU A 56 -1.05 -1.63 -6.33
N PHE A 57 -1.83 -2.15 -7.30
CA PHE A 57 -2.90 -3.11 -7.03
C PHE A 57 -2.34 -4.45 -6.57
N ARG A 58 -1.31 -4.94 -7.27
CA ARG A 58 -0.63 -6.19 -6.91
C ARG A 58 -0.08 -6.14 -5.49
N ASP A 59 0.66 -5.09 -5.16
CA ASP A 59 1.27 -4.93 -3.83
C ASP A 59 0.22 -4.79 -2.72
N MET A 60 -0.84 -4.01 -2.96
CA MET A 60 -1.94 -3.87 -2.01
C MET A 60 -2.66 -5.20 -1.76
N THR A 61 -2.95 -5.95 -2.83
CA THR A 61 -3.65 -7.23 -2.74
C THR A 61 -2.85 -8.25 -1.94
N ILE A 62 -1.54 -8.35 -2.20
CA ILE A 62 -0.64 -9.20 -1.41
C ILE A 62 -0.62 -8.79 0.06
N GLN A 63 -0.59 -7.48 0.35
CA GLN A 63 -0.56 -6.99 1.73
C GLN A 63 -1.87 -7.26 2.49
N LEU A 64 -3.02 -7.12 1.83
CA LEU A 64 -4.32 -7.47 2.40
C LEU A 64 -4.45 -8.99 2.60
N TYR A 65 -3.93 -9.77 1.67
CA TYR A 65 -3.84 -11.22 1.80
C TYR A 65 -3.00 -11.64 3.01
N LEU A 66 -1.78 -11.11 3.14
CA LEU A 66 -0.90 -11.39 4.27
C LEU A 66 -1.50 -10.95 5.61
N PHE A 67 -2.25 -9.84 5.62
CA PHE A 67 -3.01 -9.45 6.80
C PHE A 67 -4.01 -10.54 7.24
N GLY A 68 -4.77 -11.12 6.30
CA GLY A 68 -5.68 -12.23 6.58
C GLY A 68 -4.95 -13.44 7.18
N VAL A 69 -3.82 -13.82 6.57
CA VAL A 69 -2.95 -14.92 7.05
C VAL A 69 -2.52 -14.69 8.50
N MET A 70 -1.99 -13.49 8.78
CA MET A 70 -1.49 -13.12 10.11
C MET A 70 -2.61 -13.08 11.14
N TRP A 71 -3.81 -12.62 10.74
CA TRP A 71 -4.97 -12.58 11.61
C TRP A 71 -5.40 -13.99 12.01
N LYS A 72 -5.55 -14.92 11.06
CA LYS A 72 -5.92 -16.30 11.40
C LYS A 72 -4.89 -16.97 12.31
N PHE A 73 -3.62 -16.75 12.01
CA PHE A 73 -2.53 -17.30 12.80
C PHE A 73 -2.50 -16.74 14.23
N ALA A 74 -2.72 -15.43 14.39
CA ALA A 74 -2.82 -14.80 15.71
C ALA A 74 -4.00 -15.34 16.54
N GLU A 75 -5.15 -15.58 15.93
CA GLU A 75 -6.30 -16.21 16.61
C GLU A 75 -5.97 -17.62 17.08
N ASN A 76 -5.33 -18.42 16.22
CA ASN A 76 -4.94 -19.79 16.55
C ASN A 76 -3.90 -19.86 17.69
N LEU A 77 -3.11 -18.80 17.88
CA LEU A 77 -2.14 -18.69 18.98
C LEU A 77 -2.75 -18.21 20.31
N GLY A 78 -4.07 -17.97 20.36
CA GLY A 78 -4.79 -17.64 21.60
C GLY A 78 -5.07 -16.15 21.83
N SER A 79 -4.80 -15.28 20.85
CA SER A 79 -5.08 -13.84 20.95
C SER A 79 -6.48 -13.46 20.43
N ALA A 80 -7.52 -14.27 20.65
CA ALA A 80 -8.81 -14.13 19.97
C ALA A 80 -9.51 -12.75 20.12
N GLU A 81 -9.37 -12.06 21.25
CA GLU A 81 -10.01 -10.75 21.47
C GLU A 81 -9.31 -9.59 20.73
N ASP A 82 -7.99 -9.68 20.52
CA ASP A 82 -7.16 -8.62 19.92
C ASP A 82 -6.41 -9.05 18.65
N ALA A 83 -6.67 -10.25 18.12
CA ALA A 83 -5.90 -10.86 17.03
C ALA A 83 -5.85 -10.00 15.77
N ARG A 84 -6.93 -9.27 15.48
CA ARG A 84 -6.99 -8.36 14.33
C ARG A 84 -6.05 -7.17 14.48
N GLU A 85 -5.99 -6.56 15.67
CA GLU A 85 -5.07 -5.46 15.95
C GLU A 85 -3.63 -5.95 16.04
N LEU A 86 -3.41 -7.13 16.63
CA LEU A 86 -2.12 -7.80 16.66
C LEU A 86 -1.61 -8.11 15.24
N ALA A 87 -2.48 -8.56 14.34
CA ALA A 87 -2.12 -8.79 12.94
C ALA A 87 -1.73 -7.49 12.22
N PHE A 88 -2.41 -6.36 12.48
CA PHE A 88 -1.97 -5.06 11.95
C PHE A 88 -0.64 -4.59 12.54
N ALA A 89 -0.41 -4.82 13.83
CA ALA A 89 0.87 -4.52 14.48
C ALA A 89 2.01 -5.36 13.90
N ALA A 90 1.79 -6.67 13.73
CA ALA A 90 2.73 -7.59 13.12
C ALA A 90 3.02 -7.23 11.65
N LEU A 91 1.99 -6.84 10.89
CA LEU A 91 2.17 -6.36 9.51
C LEU A 91 2.96 -5.05 9.43
N ALA A 92 2.78 -4.15 10.41
CA ALA A 92 3.55 -2.91 10.50
C ALA A 92 5.04 -3.22 10.72
N GLU A 93 5.35 -4.11 11.66
CA GLU A 93 6.70 -4.55 11.95
C GLU A 93 7.32 -5.30 10.76
N PHE A 94 6.53 -6.14 10.09
CA PHE A 94 6.92 -6.78 8.84
C PHE A 94 7.37 -5.75 7.78
N PHE A 95 6.63 -4.65 7.58
CA PHE A 95 7.04 -3.60 6.65
C PHE A 95 8.31 -2.86 7.07
N VAL A 96 8.53 -2.66 8.36
CA VAL A 96 9.79 -2.09 8.88
C VAL A 96 10.96 -3.01 8.55
N GLN A 97 10.79 -4.32 8.73
CA GLN A 97 11.80 -5.33 8.37
C GLN A 97 12.07 -5.38 6.85
N GLU A 98 11.06 -5.11 6.02
CA GLU A 98 11.22 -4.93 4.56
C GLU A 98 11.81 -3.56 4.16
N ARG A 99 12.36 -2.80 5.11
CA ARG A 99 13.00 -1.48 4.93
C ARG A 99 12.03 -0.38 4.47
N MET A 100 10.73 -0.51 4.75
CA MET A 100 9.80 0.60 4.57
C MET A 100 10.07 1.68 5.63
N PRO A 101 10.21 2.97 5.26
CA PRO A 101 10.38 4.05 6.23
C PRO A 101 9.21 4.09 7.22
N GLN A 102 9.49 4.19 8.52
CA GLN A 102 8.45 4.17 9.58
C GLN A 102 7.31 5.17 9.33
N GLN A 103 7.61 6.37 8.83
CA GLN A 103 6.59 7.38 8.49
C GLN A 103 5.62 6.91 7.38
N LYS A 104 6.09 6.06 6.47
CA LYS A 104 5.26 5.47 5.41
C LYS A 104 4.48 4.26 5.93
N VAL A 105 5.05 3.48 6.85
CA VAL A 105 4.39 2.31 7.45
C VAL A 105 3.08 2.72 8.12
N ALA A 106 3.08 3.75 8.96
CA ALA A 106 1.87 4.21 9.64
C ALA A 106 0.74 4.57 8.66
N LYS A 107 1.05 5.35 7.62
CA LYS A 107 0.09 5.72 6.57
C LYS A 107 -0.38 4.51 5.77
N ARG A 108 0.50 3.55 5.51
CA ARG A 108 0.17 2.34 4.77
C ARG A 108 -0.75 1.43 5.57
N ILE A 109 -0.51 1.28 6.87
CA ILE A 109 -1.37 0.49 7.77
C ILE A 109 -2.73 1.15 7.92
N GLU A 110 -2.81 2.47 8.07
CA GLU A 110 -4.10 3.18 8.10
C GLU A 110 -4.89 2.98 6.80
N PHE A 111 -4.21 3.04 5.66
CA PHE A 111 -4.81 2.77 4.36
C PHE A 111 -5.29 1.33 4.24
N LEU A 112 -4.46 0.34 4.59
CA LEU A 112 -4.82 -1.08 4.56
C LEU A 112 -5.97 -1.38 5.52
N ARG A 113 -6.03 -0.73 6.68
CA ARG A 113 -7.15 -0.87 7.62
C ARG A 113 -8.46 -0.43 6.99
N LYS A 114 -8.47 0.71 6.29
CA LYS A 114 -9.65 1.16 5.52
C LYS A 114 -10.01 0.20 4.39
N MET A 115 -9.02 -0.31 3.67
CA MET A 115 -9.21 -1.25 2.55
C MET A 115 -9.52 -2.69 2.99
N SER A 116 -9.31 -3.03 4.26
CA SER A 116 -9.55 -4.38 4.78
C SER A 116 -11.04 -4.73 4.90
N LYS A 117 -11.91 -3.71 4.88
CA LYS A 117 -13.37 -3.84 4.95
C LYS A 117 -13.99 -3.17 3.71
N ILE A 118 -14.91 -3.88 3.06
CA ILE A 118 -15.70 -3.35 1.93
C ILE A 118 -17.00 -2.73 2.46
N GLU A 119 -17.66 -3.40 3.39
CA GLU A 119 -18.84 -2.92 4.15
C GLU A 119 -18.63 -3.23 5.64
N GLU A 120 -19.47 -2.68 6.52
CA GLU A 120 -19.28 -2.77 8.00
C GLU A 120 -19.01 -4.23 8.47
N ASP A 121 -19.64 -5.20 7.82
CA ASP A 121 -19.56 -6.63 8.12
C ASP A 121 -18.76 -7.47 7.11
N HIS A 122 -18.28 -6.91 5.99
CA HIS A 122 -17.67 -7.70 4.91
C HIS A 122 -16.19 -7.34 4.74
N ASN A 123 -15.31 -8.33 4.94
CA ASN A 123 -13.88 -8.18 4.68
C ASN A 123 -13.61 -8.10 3.17
N ALA A 124 -12.51 -7.45 2.80
CA ALA A 124 -12.04 -7.50 1.42
C ALA A 124 -11.69 -8.93 1.00
N LEU A 125 -11.92 -9.27 -0.28
CA LEU A 125 -11.70 -10.63 -0.81
C LEU A 125 -10.32 -11.19 -0.45
N ALA A 126 -9.27 -10.37 -0.64
CA ALA A 126 -7.90 -10.77 -0.30
C ALA A 126 -7.73 -11.10 1.19
N VAL A 127 -8.40 -10.34 2.08
CA VAL A 127 -8.36 -10.59 3.53
C VAL A 127 -9.12 -11.86 3.88
N ALA A 128 -10.29 -12.08 3.29
CA ALA A 128 -11.10 -13.28 3.53
C ALA A 128 -10.38 -14.55 3.07
N ILE A 129 -9.86 -14.55 1.83
CA ILE A 129 -9.11 -15.70 1.30
C ILE A 129 -7.79 -15.88 2.05
N GLY A 130 -7.10 -14.80 2.43
CA GLY A 130 -5.91 -14.91 3.29
C GLY A 130 -6.20 -15.50 4.67
N TYR A 131 -7.36 -15.18 5.25
CA TYR A 131 -7.79 -15.72 6.55
C TYR A 131 -8.07 -17.22 6.49
N GLU A 132 -8.57 -17.71 5.36
CA GLU A 132 -8.84 -19.14 5.13
C GLU A 132 -7.65 -19.90 4.53
N SER A 133 -6.54 -19.19 4.25
CA SER A 133 -5.41 -19.80 3.55
C SER A 133 -4.60 -20.76 4.43
N GLU A 134 -4.06 -21.78 3.76
CA GLU A 134 -3.15 -22.76 4.33
C GLU A 134 -1.74 -22.66 3.69
N PRO A 135 -0.67 -23.05 4.40
CA PRO A 135 0.67 -23.07 3.83
C PRO A 135 0.75 -23.95 2.57
N GLY A 136 1.11 -23.34 1.44
CA GLY A 136 1.30 -24.04 0.16
C GLY A 136 0.04 -24.27 -0.66
N ASP A 137 -1.09 -23.67 -0.28
CA ASP A 137 -2.29 -23.64 -1.12
C ASP A 137 -2.13 -22.69 -2.33
N ASN A 138 -3.14 -22.59 -3.19
CA ASN A 138 -3.14 -21.67 -4.34
C ASN A 138 -4.01 -20.41 -4.09
N SER A 139 -4.24 -20.06 -2.83
CA SER A 139 -5.26 -19.06 -2.43
C SER A 139 -4.93 -17.65 -2.92
N LEU A 140 -3.66 -17.23 -2.92
CA LEU A 140 -3.28 -15.93 -3.49
C LEU A 140 -3.50 -15.90 -5.01
N ALA A 141 -3.29 -17.03 -5.68
CA ALA A 141 -3.54 -17.15 -7.11
C ALA A 141 -5.05 -17.08 -7.40
N GLU A 142 -5.89 -17.66 -6.54
CA GLU A 142 -7.35 -17.55 -6.63
C GLU A 142 -7.83 -16.10 -6.47
N VAL A 143 -7.28 -15.35 -5.51
CA VAL A 143 -7.56 -13.91 -5.37
C VAL A 143 -7.24 -13.19 -6.68
N PHE A 144 -6.09 -13.47 -7.29
CA PHE A 144 -5.71 -12.82 -8.54
C PHE A 144 -6.54 -13.26 -9.73
N ASP A 145 -6.89 -14.55 -9.83
CA ASP A 145 -7.75 -15.09 -10.89
C ASP A 145 -9.11 -14.37 -10.93
N HIS A 146 -9.63 -13.95 -9.77
CA HIS A 146 -10.86 -13.15 -9.69
C HIS A 146 -10.76 -11.78 -10.39
N TYR A 147 -9.55 -11.24 -10.54
CA TYR A 147 -9.30 -9.90 -11.08
C TYR A 147 -8.69 -9.89 -12.48
N VAL A 148 -8.34 -11.05 -13.06
CA VAL A 148 -7.65 -11.14 -14.37
C VAL A 148 -8.43 -10.42 -15.48
N ASP A 149 -9.75 -10.55 -15.48
CA ASP A 149 -10.61 -9.94 -16.50
C ASP A 149 -11.01 -8.48 -16.17
N ASP A 150 -10.64 -7.97 -14.98
CA ASP A 150 -10.96 -6.60 -14.60
C ASP A 150 -9.97 -5.61 -15.22
N THR A 151 -10.46 -4.94 -16.27
CA THR A 151 -9.73 -3.90 -16.99
C THR A 151 -9.21 -2.76 -16.11
N GLN A 152 -9.84 -2.48 -14.95
CA GLN A 152 -9.45 -1.37 -14.07
C GLN A 152 -8.13 -1.63 -13.34
N VAL A 153 -7.85 -2.90 -13.04
CA VAL A 153 -6.64 -3.32 -12.31
C VAL A 153 -5.55 -3.86 -13.24
N SER A 154 -5.86 -3.98 -14.53
CA SER A 154 -4.92 -4.42 -15.56
C SER A 154 -3.68 -3.52 -15.67
N GLY A 155 -2.53 -4.14 -15.85
CA GLY A 155 -1.25 -3.48 -16.07
C GLY A 155 -1.21 -2.75 -17.41
N ALA A 156 -1.94 -3.23 -18.43
CA ALA A 156 -2.15 -2.50 -19.68
C ALA A 156 -2.81 -1.12 -19.48
N PHE A 157 -3.86 -1.07 -18.66
CA PHE A 157 -4.50 0.20 -18.30
C PHE A 157 -3.55 1.10 -17.51
N TRP A 158 -2.81 0.54 -16.55
CA TRP A 158 -1.82 1.28 -15.78
C TRP A 158 -0.70 1.88 -16.66
N ARG A 159 -0.17 1.10 -17.62
CA ARG A 159 0.83 1.58 -18.59
C ARG A 159 0.30 2.70 -19.47
N LEU A 160 -0.96 2.62 -19.89
CA LEU A 160 -1.63 3.69 -20.63
C LEU A 160 -1.76 4.95 -19.78
N TYR A 161 -2.18 4.81 -18.53
CA TYR A 161 -2.33 5.92 -17.58
C TYR A 161 -0.98 6.57 -17.25
N ASP A 162 0.05 5.80 -16.91
CA ASP A 162 1.38 6.33 -16.57
C ASP A 162 2.04 7.02 -17.78
N ARG A 163 1.88 6.45 -18.99
CA ARG A 163 2.34 7.09 -20.23
C ARG A 163 1.57 8.38 -20.50
N GLY A 164 0.24 8.37 -20.33
CA GLY A 164 -0.60 9.56 -20.47
C GLY A 164 -0.19 10.68 -19.52
N ARG A 165 0.06 10.35 -18.25
CA ARG A 165 0.56 11.29 -17.23
C ARG A 165 1.91 11.90 -17.63
N LYS A 166 2.85 11.08 -18.12
CA LYS A 166 4.15 11.56 -18.60
C LYS A 166 4.01 12.49 -19.80
N ILE A 167 3.18 12.12 -20.78
CA ILE A 167 2.93 12.95 -21.97
C ILE A 167 2.29 14.29 -21.58
N MET A 168 1.32 14.28 -20.67
CA MET A 168 0.66 15.49 -20.18
C MET A 168 1.66 16.42 -19.47
N LEU A 169 2.51 15.87 -18.59
CA LEU A 169 3.48 16.65 -17.82
C LEU A 169 4.62 17.19 -18.70
N TYR A 170 5.30 16.32 -19.45
CA TYR A 170 6.43 16.73 -20.30
C TYR A 170 5.98 17.51 -21.54
N GLY A 171 4.84 17.17 -22.14
CA GLY A 171 4.28 17.90 -23.27
C GLY A 171 3.81 19.30 -22.88
N GLY A 172 3.13 19.43 -21.73
CA GLY A 172 2.75 20.73 -21.18
C GLY A 172 3.97 21.61 -20.88
N LEU A 173 5.02 21.03 -20.27
CA LEU A 173 6.27 21.75 -19.99
C LEU A 173 7.00 22.18 -21.29
N ALA A 174 7.08 21.30 -22.28
CA ALA A 174 7.71 21.61 -23.57
C ALA A 174 6.99 22.76 -24.29
N ILE A 175 5.66 22.75 -24.31
CA ILE A 175 4.87 23.82 -24.92
C ILE A 175 5.02 25.13 -24.15
N ALA A 176 5.00 25.08 -22.82
CA ALA A 176 5.26 26.27 -22.00
C ALA A 176 6.63 26.88 -22.34
N PHE A 177 7.67 26.04 -22.44
CA PHE A 177 9.02 26.47 -22.76
C PHE A 177 9.10 27.08 -24.16
N LEU A 178 8.49 26.45 -25.18
CA LEU A 178 8.47 26.97 -26.54
C LEU A 178 7.78 28.33 -26.62
N VAL A 179 6.66 28.52 -25.92
CA VAL A 179 5.92 29.78 -25.92
C VAL A 179 6.69 30.87 -25.16
N ILE A 180 7.28 30.56 -24.01
CA ILE A 180 8.15 31.49 -23.27
C ILE A 180 9.33 31.92 -24.13
N TRP A 181 10.01 30.97 -24.77
CA TRP A 181 11.14 31.23 -25.65
C TRP A 181 10.75 32.11 -26.84
N PHE A 182 9.62 31.80 -27.48
CA PHE A 182 9.08 32.57 -28.60
C PHE A 182 8.74 34.02 -28.19
N VAL A 183 8.01 34.21 -27.09
CA VAL A 183 7.62 35.56 -26.62
C VAL A 183 8.86 36.37 -26.24
N THR A 184 9.86 35.73 -25.63
CA THR A 184 11.11 36.40 -25.24
C THR A 184 11.91 36.86 -26.45
N LEU A 185 11.97 36.05 -27.52
CA LEU A 185 12.76 36.36 -28.72
C LEU A 185 12.06 37.40 -29.61
N PHE A 186 10.74 37.27 -29.81
CA PHE A 186 9.99 38.09 -30.77
C PHE A 186 9.28 39.30 -30.15
N MET A 187 9.12 39.35 -28.83
CA MET A 187 8.54 40.50 -28.11
C MET A 187 9.45 40.95 -26.94
N PRO A 188 10.69 41.40 -27.23
CA PRO A 188 11.59 41.93 -26.22
C PRO A 188 11.08 43.29 -25.73
N GLY A 189 10.31 43.27 -24.65
CA GLY A 189 9.63 44.45 -24.09
C GLY A 189 8.46 44.11 -23.18
N ASN A 190 7.97 42.88 -23.25
CA ASN A 190 6.98 42.37 -22.30
C ASN A 190 7.58 42.18 -20.91
N THR A 191 6.74 42.38 -19.90
CA THR A 191 7.11 42.12 -18.51
C THR A 191 7.34 40.63 -18.28
N THR A 192 8.26 40.28 -17.38
CA THR A 192 8.55 38.88 -17.02
C THR A 192 7.30 38.10 -16.60
N ILE A 193 6.34 38.78 -15.95
CA ILE A 193 5.06 38.20 -15.53
C ILE A 193 4.21 37.83 -16.76
N ALA A 194 4.16 38.68 -17.79
CA ALA A 194 3.40 38.39 -19.01
C ALA A 194 3.99 37.20 -19.79
N ILE A 195 5.33 37.09 -19.82
CA ILE A 195 6.04 35.97 -20.45
C ILE A 195 5.71 34.66 -19.72
N LEU A 196 5.82 34.65 -18.39
CA LEU A 196 5.48 33.46 -17.58
C LEU A 196 4.00 33.07 -17.71
N ALA A 197 3.08 34.05 -17.68
CA ALA A 197 1.65 33.80 -17.85
C ALA A 197 1.34 33.17 -19.21
N SER A 198 1.98 33.63 -20.29
CA SER A 198 1.77 33.07 -21.62
C SER A 198 2.20 31.59 -21.72
N GLY A 199 3.33 31.23 -21.09
CA GLY A 199 3.76 29.83 -21.01
C GLY A 199 2.80 28.95 -20.21
N LEU A 200 2.26 29.49 -19.10
CA LEU A 200 1.33 28.76 -18.23
C LEU A 200 -0.03 28.54 -18.91
N ILE A 201 -0.55 29.55 -19.62
CA ILE A 201 -1.77 29.43 -20.44
C ILE A 201 -1.57 28.41 -21.56
N ALA A 202 -0.44 28.44 -22.24
CA ALA A 202 -0.14 27.47 -23.30
C ALA A 202 -0.06 26.04 -22.78
N ALA A 203 0.58 25.84 -21.61
CA ALA A 203 0.58 24.54 -20.94
C ALA A 203 -0.84 24.07 -20.62
N ALA A 204 -1.68 24.94 -20.06
CA ALA A 204 -3.06 24.61 -19.72
C ALA A 204 -3.89 24.21 -20.95
N ILE A 205 -3.74 24.94 -22.06
CA ILE A 205 -4.44 24.65 -23.33
C ILE A 205 -4.03 23.28 -23.90
N PHE A 206 -2.80 22.84 -23.69
CA PHE A 206 -2.37 21.50 -24.08
C PHE A 206 -2.86 20.41 -23.12
N VAL A 207 -2.75 20.68 -21.83
CA VAL A 207 -3.00 19.71 -20.76
C VAL A 207 -4.49 19.36 -20.66
N ILE A 208 -5.39 20.35 -20.77
CA ILE A 208 -6.84 20.16 -20.60
C ILE A 208 -7.43 19.21 -21.65
N PRO A 209 -7.21 19.40 -22.98
CA PRO A 209 -7.73 18.48 -24.00
C PRO A 209 -7.17 17.06 -23.89
N VAL A 210 -5.87 16.92 -23.61
CA VAL A 210 -5.24 15.60 -23.42
C VAL A 210 -5.88 14.87 -22.23
N PHE A 211 -6.15 15.59 -21.14
CA PHE A 211 -6.84 15.04 -19.97
C PHE A 211 -8.29 14.64 -20.28
N LEU A 212 -9.04 15.46 -21.03
CA LEU A 212 -10.40 15.16 -21.44
C LEU A 212 -10.48 13.93 -22.36
N ILE A 213 -9.54 13.76 -23.29
CA ILE A 213 -9.43 12.57 -24.14
C ILE A 213 -9.15 11.33 -23.28
N GLY A 214 -8.26 11.45 -22.29
CA GLY A 214 -7.99 10.38 -21.33
C GLY A 214 -9.25 9.94 -20.56
N ILE A 215 -10.02 10.91 -20.04
CA ILE A 215 -11.31 10.64 -19.36
C ILE A 215 -12.32 10.00 -20.32
N PHE A 216 -12.37 10.43 -21.58
CA PHE A 216 -13.29 9.89 -22.56
C PHE A 216 -12.98 8.42 -22.87
N ILE A 217 -11.71 8.08 -23.09
CA ILE A 217 -11.27 6.69 -23.29
C ILE A 217 -11.57 5.85 -22.04
N TYR A 218 -11.28 6.37 -20.86
CA TYR A 218 -11.60 5.72 -19.58
C TYR A 218 -13.09 5.38 -19.48
N ARG A 219 -13.97 6.37 -19.67
CA ARG A 219 -15.43 6.19 -19.54
C ARG A 219 -16.00 5.23 -20.58
N THR A 220 -15.49 5.26 -21.81
CA THR A 220 -16.02 4.43 -22.90
C THR A 220 -15.55 2.98 -22.82
N LYS A 221 -14.34 2.72 -22.33
CA LYS A 221 -13.79 1.36 -22.16
C LYS A 221 -14.32 0.68 -20.89
N ILE A 222 -14.39 1.39 -19.76
CA ILE A 222 -14.80 0.79 -18.48
C ILE A 222 -16.32 0.64 -18.37
N LYS A 223 -17.13 1.56 -18.90
CA LYS A 223 -18.58 1.35 -18.94
C LYS A 223 -19.00 0.16 -19.81
N LYS A 224 -18.22 -0.17 -20.86
CA LYS A 224 -18.49 -1.35 -21.69
C LYS A 224 -18.16 -2.65 -20.97
N ALA A 225 -17.07 -2.69 -20.19
CA ALA A 225 -16.76 -3.86 -19.36
C ALA A 225 -17.85 -4.14 -18.32
N LYS A 226 -18.40 -3.08 -17.69
CA LYS A 226 -19.46 -3.20 -16.68
C LYS A 226 -20.86 -3.54 -17.24
N GLN A 227 -21.04 -3.53 -18.56
CA GLN A 227 -22.31 -3.89 -19.22
C GLN A 227 -22.25 -5.28 -19.88
N ALA A 228 -21.08 -5.92 -19.88
CA ALA A 228 -20.85 -7.24 -20.45
C ALA A 228 -20.63 -8.33 -19.39
N SER A 229 -20.60 -7.96 -18.10
CA SER A 229 -20.75 -8.87 -16.96
C SER A 229 -22.17 -8.76 -16.39
#